data_AF-A0A1Y1VH31-F1
#
_entry.id   AF-A0A1Y1VH31-F1
#
_cell.length_a   1.000
_cell.length_b   1.000
_cell.length_c   1.000
_cell.angle_alpha   90.00
_cell.angle_beta   90.00
_cell.angle_gamma   90.00
#
_symmetry.space_group_name_H-M   'P 1'
#
loop_
_entity.id
_entity.type
_entity.pdbx_description
1 polymer ?
#
loop_
_entity_poly.entity_id
_entity_poly.type
_entity_poly.pdbx_seq_one_letter_code
_entity_poly.pdbx_strand_id
1 'polypeptide(L)'
;MKLFGTTISTYGINEIDFIPSIVKLCINEVEKRGMQTVGIYRKSGNVIKTRNLVNSFDRGEIPDISEEGEYPDIAVITSTLKQYFRDLPDALIPERFFNSIKEIIDIDDESEQINKMKELVEKLPKTNYETLKFLCNHLNKVDANSDINLMTSKNLGVVFGPTLIGESEKKSGNNMISTVSRVRAIDLLIRFSKEIFKFVPEKEKNHIGLDLLNDVKKSLNTKQTNIDEDEMDIHERNIDNYKKNSTSFSTIPQL
;
A
#
# COMPACT_ATOMS: atom_id res chain seq x y z
N MET A 1 -3.68 -17.24 1.04
CA MET A 1 -4.50 -16.29 1.83
C MET A 1 -5.12 -15.32 0.84
N LYS A 2 -6.43 -15.09 0.87
CA LYS A 2 -7.11 -14.25 -0.15
C LYS A 2 -6.66 -12.79 -0.01
N LEU A 3 -6.41 -12.08 -1.12
CA LEU A 3 -5.97 -10.68 -1.13
C LEU A 3 -7.14 -9.74 -1.44
N PHE A 4 -7.91 -10.02 -2.49
CA PHE A 4 -9.11 -9.28 -2.86
C PHE A 4 -10.25 -9.55 -1.87
N GLY A 5 -11.06 -8.54 -1.54
CA GLY A 5 -12.11 -8.72 -0.52
C GLY A 5 -11.60 -8.62 0.92
N THR A 6 -10.36 -8.20 1.15
CA THR A 6 -9.79 -8.08 2.50
C THR A 6 -9.54 -6.63 2.88
N THR A 7 -9.57 -6.34 4.19
CA THR A 7 -9.28 -5.01 4.70
C THR A 7 -7.89 -4.57 4.27
N ILE A 8 -7.79 -3.34 3.75
CA ILE A 8 -6.55 -2.81 3.19
C ILE A 8 -5.37 -2.86 4.19
N SER A 9 -5.66 -2.70 5.49
CA SER A 9 -4.67 -2.76 6.56
C SER A 9 -4.03 -4.15 6.72
N THR A 10 -4.71 -5.24 6.36
CA THR A 10 -4.18 -6.62 6.49
C THR A 10 -2.89 -6.82 5.71
N TYR A 11 -2.74 -6.16 4.56
CA TYR A 11 -1.54 -6.25 3.73
C TYR A 11 -0.71 -4.96 3.78
N GLY A 12 -1.32 -3.80 4.05
CA GLY A 12 -0.59 -2.55 4.22
C GLY A 12 0.29 -2.53 5.48
N ILE A 13 -0.15 -3.10 6.61
CA ILE A 13 0.61 -3.03 7.88
C ILE A 13 1.95 -3.78 7.82
N ASN A 14 2.08 -4.78 6.94
CA ASN A 14 3.30 -5.57 6.80
C ASN A 14 4.35 -4.89 5.89
N GLU A 15 3.99 -3.77 5.25
CA GLU A 15 4.86 -3.02 4.34
C GLU A 15 5.35 -1.76 5.05
N ILE A 16 6.65 -1.47 4.94
CA ILE A 16 7.29 -0.30 5.61
C ILE A 16 6.62 1.02 5.22
N ASP A 17 6.07 1.09 4.01
CA ASP A 17 5.42 2.28 3.44
C ASP A 17 3.89 2.30 3.64
N PHE A 18 3.30 1.27 4.26
CA PHE A 18 1.86 1.09 4.40
C PHE A 18 1.07 1.02 3.08
N ILE A 19 1.72 0.69 1.95
CA ILE A 19 1.08 0.61 0.63
C ILE A 19 1.03 -0.86 0.18
N PRO A 20 -0.15 -1.42 -0.14
CA PRO A 20 -0.26 -2.80 -0.62
C PRO A 20 0.60 -3.06 -1.86
N SER A 21 1.36 -4.16 -1.86
CA SER A 21 2.27 -4.52 -2.95
C SER A 21 1.59 -4.61 -4.33
N ILE A 22 0.35 -5.07 -4.41
CA ILE A 22 -0.43 -5.07 -5.67
C ILE A 22 -0.60 -3.67 -6.26
N VAL A 23 -0.80 -2.65 -5.42
CA VAL A 23 -0.95 -1.26 -5.85
C VAL A 23 0.36 -0.75 -6.42
N LYS A 24 1.49 -1.02 -5.73
CA LYS A 24 2.84 -0.69 -6.21
C LYS A 24 3.16 -1.35 -7.54
N LEU A 25 2.95 -2.66 -7.64
CA LEU A 25 3.21 -3.44 -8.86
C LEU A 25 2.41 -2.90 -10.06
N CYS A 26 1.09 -2.73 -9.90
CA CYS A 26 0.26 -2.25 -10.99
C CYS A 26 0.61 -0.81 -11.40
N ILE A 27 0.82 0.10 -10.44
CA ILE A 27 1.16 1.49 -10.74
C ILE A 27 2.52 1.59 -11.42
N ASN A 28 3.55 0.90 -10.91
CA ASN A 28 4.87 0.92 -11.50
C ASN A 28 4.86 0.41 -12.94
N GLU A 29 4.08 -0.63 -13.23
CA GLU A 29 3.94 -1.14 -14.59
C GLU A 29 3.20 -0.15 -15.51
N VAL A 30 2.17 0.54 -15.01
CA VAL A 30 1.50 1.62 -15.76
C VAL A 30 2.43 2.80 -16.01
N GLU A 31 3.25 3.20 -15.04
CA GLU A 31 4.25 4.25 -15.24
C GLU A 31 5.31 3.85 -16.25
N LYS A 32 5.69 2.57 -16.28
CA LYS A 32 6.71 2.04 -17.20
C LYS A 32 6.28 2.06 -18.67
N ARG A 33 5.05 1.66 -18.98
CA ARG A 33 4.60 1.48 -20.38
C ARG A 33 3.20 1.99 -20.72
N GLY A 34 2.43 2.43 -19.72
CA GLY A 34 1.03 2.82 -19.86
C GLY A 34 0.80 4.32 -20.08
N MET A 35 1.76 5.19 -19.74
CA MET A 35 1.55 6.64 -19.60
C MET A 35 1.07 7.35 -20.87
N GLN A 36 1.41 6.83 -22.04
CA GLN A 36 1.00 7.38 -23.35
C GLN A 36 -0.20 6.65 -23.96
N THR A 37 -0.74 5.63 -23.30
CA THR A 37 -1.87 4.85 -23.82
C THR A 37 -3.14 5.70 -23.81
N VAL A 38 -3.70 6.00 -24.99
CA VAL A 38 -4.95 6.73 -25.11
C VAL A 38 -6.07 6.05 -24.33
N GLY A 39 -6.68 6.76 -23.39
CA GLY A 39 -7.74 6.26 -22.53
C GLY A 39 -7.26 5.31 -21.44
N ILE A 40 -6.01 5.41 -20.99
CA ILE A 40 -5.49 4.66 -19.83
C ILE A 40 -6.45 4.81 -18.63
N TYR A 41 -6.68 3.73 -17.88
CA TYR A 41 -7.73 3.59 -16.86
C TYR A 41 -9.18 3.65 -17.33
N ARG A 42 -9.53 4.35 -18.42
CA ARG A 42 -10.90 4.36 -18.96
C ARG A 42 -11.21 3.08 -19.73
N LYS A 43 -10.28 2.60 -20.57
CA LYS A 43 -10.44 1.36 -21.32
C LYS A 43 -10.43 0.15 -20.38
N SER A 44 -11.24 -0.85 -20.70
CA SER A 44 -11.30 -2.12 -19.96
C SER A 44 -10.40 -3.15 -20.64
N GLY A 45 -9.52 -3.78 -19.87
CA GLY A 45 -8.76 -4.94 -20.33
C GLY A 45 -9.63 -6.17 -20.57
N ASN A 46 -9.02 -7.18 -21.18
CA ASN A 46 -9.66 -8.47 -21.39
C ASN A 46 -10.13 -9.10 -20.05
N VAL A 47 -11.44 -9.35 -19.94
CA VAL A 47 -12.09 -9.82 -18.70
C VAL A 47 -11.49 -11.11 -18.16
N ILE A 48 -11.19 -12.07 -19.05
CA ILE A 48 -10.63 -13.38 -18.66
C ILE A 48 -9.22 -13.19 -18.11
N LYS A 49 -8.38 -12.42 -18.81
CA LYS A 49 -7.01 -12.12 -18.34
C LYS A 49 -7.02 -11.34 -17.02
N THR A 50 -7.90 -10.34 -16.86
CA THR A 50 -8.07 -9.64 -15.58
C THR A 50 -8.44 -10.60 -14.46
N ARG A 51 -9.42 -11.49 -14.68
CA ARG A 51 -9.80 -12.50 -13.68
C ARG A 51 -8.66 -13.45 -13.33
N ASN A 52 -7.88 -13.89 -14.32
CA ASN A 52 -6.73 -14.76 -14.10
C ASN A 52 -5.66 -14.06 -13.26
N LEU A 53 -5.39 -12.79 -13.55
CA LEU A 53 -4.43 -11.98 -12.80
C LEU A 53 -4.88 -11.78 -11.35
N VAL A 54 -6.15 -11.43 -11.13
CA VAL A 54 -6.77 -11.33 -9.80
C VAL A 54 -6.61 -12.64 -9.02
N ASN A 55 -6.96 -13.78 -9.63
CA ASN A 55 -6.85 -15.09 -8.99
C ASN A 55 -5.39 -15.44 -8.64
N SER A 56 -4.42 -15.02 -9.44
CA SER A 56 -2.99 -15.27 -9.18
C SER A 56 -2.52 -14.50 -7.95
N PHE A 57 -2.88 -13.21 -7.84
CA PHE A 57 -2.65 -12.43 -6.63
C PHE A 57 -3.37 -13.01 -5.40
N ASP A 58 -4.61 -13.49 -5.54
CA ASP A 58 -5.36 -14.13 -4.44
C ASP A 58 -4.72 -15.43 -3.93
N ARG A 59 -3.96 -16.12 -4.79
CA ARG A 59 -3.17 -17.30 -4.40
C ARG A 59 -1.82 -16.93 -3.78
N GLY A 60 -1.44 -15.64 -3.77
CA GLY A 60 -0.14 -15.18 -3.31
C GLY A 60 0.99 -15.42 -4.31
N GLU A 61 0.65 -15.61 -5.59
CA GLU A 61 1.63 -15.75 -6.66
C GLU A 61 2.21 -14.39 -7.06
N ILE A 62 3.37 -14.41 -7.72
CA ILE A 62 4.03 -13.22 -8.27
C ILE A 62 3.93 -13.32 -9.80
N PRO A 63 2.81 -12.90 -10.41
CA PRO A 63 2.62 -12.99 -11.85
C PRO A 63 3.56 -12.01 -12.58
N ASP A 64 4.10 -12.44 -13.72
CA ASP A 64 4.85 -11.55 -14.61
C ASP A 64 3.89 -10.64 -15.37
N ILE A 65 3.73 -9.41 -14.88
CA ILE A 65 2.88 -8.36 -15.45
C ILE A 65 3.62 -7.47 -16.47
N SER A 66 4.86 -7.80 -16.79
CA SER A 66 5.66 -7.04 -17.75
C SER A 66 5.08 -7.13 -19.17
N GLU A 67 5.54 -6.25 -20.06
CA GLU A 67 5.14 -6.24 -21.47
C GLU A 67 5.46 -7.55 -22.21
N GLU A 68 6.56 -8.21 -21.84
CA GLU A 68 7.01 -9.46 -22.45
C GLU A 68 6.39 -10.71 -21.77
N GLY A 69 5.68 -10.49 -20.66
CA GLY A 69 5.07 -11.54 -19.84
C GLY A 69 3.67 -11.98 -20.28
N GLU A 70 2.90 -12.50 -19.33
CA GLU A 70 1.57 -13.07 -19.59
C GLU A 70 0.48 -11.99 -19.86
N TYR A 71 0.74 -10.76 -19.42
CA TYR A 71 -0.21 -9.64 -19.40
C TYR A 71 0.29 -8.40 -20.18
N PRO A 72 0.55 -8.52 -21.51
CA PRO A 72 1.05 -7.43 -22.33
C PRO A 72 0.04 -6.28 -22.49
N ASP A 73 -1.26 -6.54 -22.36
CA ASP A 73 -2.29 -5.50 -22.42
C ASP A 73 -2.34 -4.69 -21.11
N ILE A 74 -1.93 -3.41 -21.17
CA ILE A 74 -1.94 -2.52 -20.00
C ILE A 74 -3.35 -2.28 -19.44
N ALA A 75 -4.39 -2.42 -20.27
CA ALA A 75 -5.77 -2.30 -19.81
C ALA A 75 -6.15 -3.44 -18.85
N VAL A 76 -5.49 -4.61 -18.93
CA VAL A 76 -5.65 -5.69 -17.95
C VAL A 76 -5.11 -5.26 -16.59
N ILE A 77 -3.91 -4.65 -16.56
CA ILE A 77 -3.26 -4.19 -15.32
C ILE A 77 -4.10 -3.09 -14.65
N THR A 78 -4.54 -2.09 -15.41
CA THR A 78 -5.40 -1.02 -14.88
C THR A 78 -6.77 -1.54 -14.43
N SER A 79 -7.36 -2.51 -15.13
CA SER A 79 -8.60 -3.18 -14.69
C SER A 79 -8.41 -3.92 -13.37
N THR A 80 -7.31 -4.65 -13.21
CA THR A 80 -6.98 -5.36 -11.97
C THR A 80 -6.79 -4.39 -10.80
N LEU A 81 -6.07 -3.28 -11.01
CA LEU A 81 -5.90 -2.26 -9.96
C LEU A 81 -7.24 -1.65 -9.53
N LYS A 82 -8.11 -1.31 -10.49
CA LYS A 82 -9.45 -0.80 -10.18
C LYS A 82 -10.30 -1.84 -9.46
N GLN A 83 -10.18 -3.12 -9.83
CA GLN A 83 -10.89 -4.22 -9.18
C GLN A 83 -10.45 -4.37 -7.72
N TYR A 84 -9.15 -4.24 -7.43
CA TYR A 84 -8.63 -4.32 -6.07
C TYR A 84 -9.30 -3.30 -5.14
N PHE A 85 -9.41 -2.05 -5.58
CA PHE A 85 -10.08 -1.00 -4.80
C PHE A 85 -11.60 -1.23 -4.65
N ARG A 86 -12.27 -1.69 -5.71
CA ARG A 86 -13.72 -1.99 -5.66
C ARG A 86 -14.04 -3.15 -4.73
N ASP A 87 -13.15 -4.12 -4.60
CA ASP A 87 -13.35 -5.30 -3.76
C ASP A 87 -12.97 -5.06 -2.30
N LEU A 88 -12.49 -3.87 -1.92
CA LEU A 88 -12.24 -3.58 -0.50
C LEU A 88 -13.56 -3.66 0.29
N PRO A 89 -13.56 -4.28 1.50
CA PRO A 89 -14.77 -4.35 2.33
C PRO A 89 -15.33 -2.97 2.73
N ASP A 90 -14.45 -1.99 2.90
CA ASP A 90 -14.76 -0.58 3.05
C ASP A 90 -13.96 0.19 1.99
N ALA A 91 -14.57 1.20 1.39
CA ALA A 91 -13.95 1.97 0.32
C ALA A 91 -12.64 2.63 0.79
N LEU A 92 -11.72 2.91 -0.15
CA LEU A 92 -10.45 3.56 0.19
C LEU A 92 -10.66 4.89 0.92
N ILE A 93 -11.71 5.63 0.55
CA ILE A 93 -12.25 6.75 1.30
C ILE A 93 -13.57 6.29 1.94
N PRO A 94 -13.57 5.98 3.24
CA PRO A 94 -14.74 5.41 3.93
C PRO A 94 -15.98 6.30 3.96
N GLU A 95 -17.15 5.67 4.07
CA GLU A 95 -18.46 6.34 4.08
C GLU A 95 -18.62 7.45 5.12
N ARG A 96 -17.96 7.30 6.28
CA ARG A 96 -17.97 8.32 7.34
C ARG A 96 -17.45 9.69 6.89
N PHE A 97 -16.70 9.77 5.79
CA PHE A 97 -16.17 11.02 5.23
C PHE A 97 -17.08 11.65 4.16
N PHE A 98 -18.17 11.00 3.75
CA PHE A 98 -18.99 11.46 2.62
C PHE A 98 -19.60 12.84 2.83
N ASN A 99 -20.08 13.17 4.04
CA ASN A 99 -20.62 14.51 4.31
C ASN A 99 -19.54 15.58 4.28
N SER A 100 -18.39 15.33 4.92
CA SER A 100 -17.26 16.25 4.84
C SER A 100 -16.80 16.48 3.40
N ILE A 101 -16.82 15.46 2.54
CA ILE A 101 -16.51 15.65 1.12
C ILE A 101 -17.53 16.57 0.45
N LYS A 102 -18.83 16.39 0.69
CA LYS A 102 -19.85 17.29 0.11
C LYS A 102 -19.63 18.73 0.56
N GLU A 103 -19.49 18.93 1.87
CA GLU A 103 -19.24 20.24 2.47
C GLU A 103 -18.03 20.91 1.84
N ILE A 104 -16.92 20.17 1.68
CA ILE A 104 -15.71 20.68 1.04
C ILE A 104 -15.96 21.07 -0.41
N ILE A 105 -16.62 20.20 -1.19
CA ILE A 105 -16.82 20.43 -2.63
C ILE A 105 -17.82 21.55 -2.93
N ASP A 106 -18.67 21.90 -1.96
CA ASP A 106 -19.62 23.00 -2.06
C ASP A 106 -19.02 24.36 -1.64
N ILE A 107 -17.78 24.41 -1.15
CA ILE A 107 -17.06 25.67 -0.88
C ILE A 107 -16.71 26.36 -2.20
N ASP A 108 -16.88 27.68 -2.28
CA ASP A 108 -16.57 28.45 -3.50
C ASP A 108 -15.06 28.70 -3.69
N ASP A 109 -14.32 28.94 -2.60
CA ASP A 109 -12.87 29.18 -2.65
C ASP A 109 -12.07 27.87 -2.75
N GLU A 110 -11.38 27.66 -3.87
CA GLU A 110 -10.60 26.44 -4.13
C GLU A 110 -9.42 26.29 -3.14
N SER A 111 -8.84 27.39 -2.68
CA SER A 111 -7.78 27.35 -1.65
C SER A 111 -8.32 26.80 -0.32
N GLU A 112 -9.51 27.24 0.10
CA GLU A 112 -10.21 26.68 1.25
C GLU A 112 -10.59 25.20 1.03
N GLN A 113 -11.03 24.82 -0.18
CA GLN A 113 -11.27 23.41 -0.52
C GLN A 113 -10.03 22.54 -0.31
N ILE A 114 -8.87 23.00 -0.80
CA ILE A 114 -7.58 22.31 -0.66
C ILE A 114 -7.22 22.14 0.81
N ASN A 115 -7.33 23.21 1.60
CA ASN A 115 -7.02 23.18 3.03
C ASN A 115 -7.93 22.21 3.80
N LYS A 116 -9.24 22.23 3.53
CA LYS A 116 -10.19 21.30 4.17
C LYS A 116 -10.01 19.87 3.70
N MET A 117 -9.68 19.65 2.43
CA MET A 117 -9.37 18.32 1.90
C MET A 117 -8.11 17.75 2.56
N LYS A 118 -7.09 18.59 2.79
CA LYS A 118 -5.88 18.22 3.56
C LYS A 118 -6.22 17.76 4.97
N GLU A 119 -7.03 18.52 5.71
CA GLU A 119 -7.51 18.12 7.04
C GLU A 119 -8.29 16.79 7.01
N LEU A 120 -9.07 16.54 5.95
CA LEU A 120 -9.84 15.31 5.79
C LEU A 120 -8.93 14.11 5.57
N VAL A 121 -7.99 14.20 4.63
CA VAL A 121 -7.10 13.06 4.32
C VAL A 121 -6.22 12.69 5.51
N GLU A 122 -5.80 13.66 6.33
CA GLU A 122 -5.02 13.40 7.55
C GLU A 122 -5.78 12.59 8.61
N LYS A 123 -7.12 12.55 8.55
CA LYS A 123 -7.98 11.74 9.42
C LYS A 123 -8.19 10.31 8.90
N LEU A 124 -7.72 10.00 7.68
CA LEU A 124 -7.79 8.64 7.14
C LEU A 124 -6.89 7.70 7.94
N PRO A 125 -7.26 6.41 8.07
CA PRO A 125 -6.33 5.41 8.59
C PRO A 125 -5.03 5.41 7.79
N LYS A 126 -3.90 5.13 8.45
CA LYS A 126 -2.55 5.27 7.86
C LYS A 126 -2.43 4.58 6.50
N THR A 127 -2.87 3.33 6.38
CA THR A 127 -2.83 2.58 5.11
C THR A 127 -3.69 3.21 4.01
N ASN A 128 -4.90 3.69 4.35
CA ASN A 128 -5.75 4.42 3.40
C ASN A 128 -5.08 5.71 2.93
N TYR A 129 -4.51 6.48 3.85
CA TYR A 129 -3.79 7.72 3.54
C TYR A 129 -2.60 7.49 2.62
N GLU A 130 -1.69 6.56 2.97
CA GLU A 130 -0.49 6.30 2.17
C GLU A 130 -0.83 5.73 0.80
N THR A 131 -1.82 4.83 0.72
CA THR A 131 -2.28 4.27 -0.55
C THR A 131 -2.96 5.32 -1.43
N LEU A 132 -3.82 6.17 -0.86
CA LEU A 132 -4.47 7.25 -1.60
C LEU A 132 -3.44 8.28 -2.08
N LYS A 133 -2.48 8.66 -1.24
CA LYS A 133 -1.36 9.54 -1.61
C LYS A 133 -0.58 8.98 -2.80
N PHE A 134 -0.19 7.71 -2.74
CA PHE A 134 0.57 7.04 -3.79
C PHE A 134 -0.21 7.00 -5.12
N LEU A 135 -1.49 6.64 -5.05
CA LEU A 135 -2.38 6.62 -6.22
C LEU A 135 -2.60 8.03 -6.79
N CYS A 136 -2.93 9.03 -5.98
CA CYS A 136 -3.16 10.41 -6.45
C CYS A 136 -1.91 11.02 -7.09
N ASN A 137 -0.72 10.72 -6.56
CA ASN A 137 0.55 11.14 -7.19
C ASN A 137 0.72 10.51 -8.57
N HIS A 138 0.42 9.22 -8.71
CA HIS A 138 0.46 8.54 -10.00
C HIS A 138 -0.55 9.13 -10.99
N LEU A 139 -1.81 9.31 -10.56
CA LEU A 139 -2.86 9.88 -11.40
C LEU A 139 -2.59 11.33 -11.81
N ASN A 140 -1.89 12.11 -10.97
CA ASN A 140 -1.41 13.44 -11.33
C ASN A 140 -0.40 13.38 -12.48
N LYS A 141 0.50 12.39 -12.52
CA LYS A 141 1.40 12.19 -13.67
C LYS A 141 0.64 11.75 -14.93
N VAL A 142 -0.45 10.98 -14.79
CA VAL A 142 -1.30 10.59 -15.92
C VAL A 142 -1.99 11.82 -16.51
N ASP A 143 -2.59 12.66 -15.65
CA ASP A 143 -3.21 13.93 -16.00
C ASP A 143 -2.22 14.90 -16.67
N ALA A 144 -0.99 14.99 -16.18
CA ALA A 144 0.07 15.79 -16.79
C ALA A 144 0.46 15.33 -18.21
N ASN A 145 0.10 14.10 -18.61
CA ASN A 145 0.29 13.56 -19.97
C ASN A 145 -1.03 13.53 -20.78
N SER A 146 -2.06 14.26 -20.33
CA SER A 146 -3.40 14.21 -20.93
C SER A 146 -3.47 14.71 -22.37
N ASP A 147 -2.51 15.51 -22.83
CA ASP A 147 -2.38 15.88 -24.25
C ASP A 147 -2.14 14.66 -25.17
N ILE A 148 -1.57 13.59 -24.64
CA ILE A 148 -1.29 12.34 -25.37
C ILE A 148 -2.31 11.28 -25.01
N ASN A 149 -2.46 10.97 -23.72
CA ASN A 149 -3.31 9.86 -23.28
C ASN A 149 -4.80 10.21 -23.19
N LEU A 150 -5.17 11.50 -23.33
CA LEU A 150 -6.55 12.02 -23.30
C LEU A 150 -7.28 11.83 -21.95
N MET A 151 -6.55 11.64 -20.85
CA MET A 151 -7.10 11.40 -19.52
C MET A 151 -6.76 12.55 -18.56
N THR A 152 -7.62 13.58 -18.55
CA THR A 152 -7.56 14.66 -17.57
C THR A 152 -7.99 14.18 -16.17
N SER A 153 -7.68 14.96 -15.14
CA SER A 153 -8.11 14.74 -13.74
C SER A 153 -9.62 14.55 -13.61
N LYS A 154 -10.42 15.29 -14.38
CA LYS A 154 -11.88 15.13 -14.46
C LYS A 154 -12.29 13.78 -15.07
N ASN A 155 -11.65 13.37 -16.18
CA ASN A 155 -11.89 12.08 -16.81
C ASN A 155 -11.50 10.92 -15.89
N LEU A 156 -10.38 11.06 -15.17
CA LEU A 156 -9.96 10.12 -14.14
C LEU A 156 -10.93 10.11 -12.96
N GLY A 157 -11.49 11.26 -12.58
CA GLY A 157 -12.52 11.38 -11.56
C GLY A 157 -13.78 10.57 -11.87
N VAL A 158 -14.21 10.50 -13.13
CA VAL A 158 -15.33 9.63 -13.56
C VAL A 158 -15.01 8.15 -13.33
N VAL A 159 -13.77 7.73 -13.56
CA VAL A 159 -13.34 6.33 -13.38
C VAL A 159 -13.15 6.00 -11.89
N PHE A 160 -12.48 6.88 -11.15
CA PHE A 160 -12.03 6.61 -9.79
C PHE A 160 -13.01 7.09 -8.70
N GLY A 161 -13.95 7.97 -9.02
CA GLY A 161 -15.01 8.41 -8.09
C GLY A 161 -15.79 7.24 -7.47
N PRO A 162 -16.43 6.36 -8.27
CA PRO A 162 -17.09 5.17 -7.75
C PRO A 162 -16.09 4.12 -7.22
N THR A 163 -14.88 4.05 -7.78
CA THR A 163 -13.87 3.06 -7.40
C THR A 163 -13.27 3.31 -6.00
N LEU A 164 -13.06 4.57 -5.60
CA LEU A 164 -12.35 4.92 -4.36
C LEU A 164 -13.29 5.36 -3.23
N ILE A 165 -14.45 5.91 -3.57
CA ILE A 165 -15.46 6.39 -2.62
C ILE A 165 -16.63 5.38 -2.55
N GLY A 166 -16.61 4.30 -3.35
CA GLY A 166 -17.66 3.28 -3.42
C GLY A 166 -18.85 3.67 -4.29
N GLU A 167 -19.80 2.75 -4.47
CA GLU A 167 -21.13 3.04 -5.03
C GLU A 167 -22.14 3.08 -3.88
N SER A 168 -23.13 3.97 -3.93
CA SER A 168 -24.20 3.99 -2.93
C SER A 168 -25.19 2.85 -3.22
N GLU A 169 -24.76 1.62 -2.95
CA GLU A 169 -25.59 0.42 -3.08
C GLU A 169 -26.51 0.30 -1.85
N LYS A 170 -27.68 0.97 -1.92
CA LYS A 170 -29.01 0.61 -1.34
C LYS A 170 -29.14 -0.03 0.07
N LYS A 171 -28.12 -0.07 0.92
CA LYS A 171 -28.22 -0.65 2.27
C LYS A 171 -27.77 0.36 3.32
N SER A 172 -28.78 0.95 3.95
CA SER A 172 -28.75 1.71 5.21
C SER A 172 -28.09 3.09 5.24
N GLY A 173 -28.94 4.12 5.34
CA GLY A 173 -28.72 5.25 6.27
C GLY A 173 -28.10 6.52 5.70
N ASN A 174 -28.93 7.55 5.51
CA ASN A 174 -28.70 9.01 5.53
C ASN A 174 -27.47 9.68 4.85
N ASN A 175 -26.45 8.96 4.36
CA ASN A 175 -25.18 9.53 3.91
C ASN A 175 -24.93 9.41 2.40
N MET A 176 -25.93 9.66 1.56
CA MET A 176 -25.78 9.54 0.10
C MET A 176 -24.88 10.65 -0.47
N ILE A 177 -23.73 10.32 -1.06
CA ILE A 177 -22.90 11.27 -1.85
C ILE A 177 -23.16 11.12 -3.35
N SER A 178 -23.35 12.27 -4.02
CA SER A 178 -23.66 12.31 -5.45
C SER A 178 -22.47 11.89 -6.31
N THR A 179 -22.73 11.35 -7.50
CA THR A 179 -21.67 11.04 -8.48
C THR A 179 -20.85 12.28 -8.82
N VAL A 180 -21.48 13.46 -8.94
CA VAL A 180 -20.79 14.71 -9.22
C VAL A 180 -19.81 15.07 -8.10
N SER A 181 -20.24 14.97 -6.83
CA SER A 181 -19.38 15.24 -5.68
C SER A 181 -18.20 14.27 -5.62
N ARG A 182 -18.42 12.98 -5.95
CA ARG A 182 -17.34 11.98 -6.05
C ARG A 182 -16.31 12.37 -7.10
N VAL A 183 -16.76 12.70 -8.31
CA VAL A 183 -15.89 13.11 -9.41
C VAL A 183 -15.09 14.36 -9.05
N ARG A 184 -15.74 15.39 -8.50
CA ARG A 184 -15.08 16.64 -8.09
C ARG A 184 -14.07 16.42 -6.96
N ALA A 185 -14.37 15.54 -6.01
CA ALA A 185 -13.43 15.19 -4.94
C ALA A 185 -12.16 14.51 -5.47
N ILE A 186 -12.31 13.53 -6.37
CA ILE A 186 -11.17 12.86 -6.99
C ILE A 186 -10.39 13.82 -7.89
N ASP A 187 -11.07 14.69 -8.64
CA ASP A 187 -10.43 15.75 -9.45
C ASP A 187 -9.54 16.65 -8.59
N LEU A 188 -10.06 17.17 -7.46
CA LEU A 188 -9.32 18.02 -6.53
C LEU A 188 -8.10 17.30 -5.95
N LEU A 189 -8.28 16.05 -5.50
CA LEU A 189 -7.20 15.21 -4.96
C LEU A 189 -6.09 14.93 -5.98
N ILE A 190 -6.43 14.77 -7.26
CA ILE A 190 -5.45 14.55 -8.33
C ILE A 190 -4.70 15.85 -8.65
N ARG A 191 -5.43 16.95 -8.92
CA ARG A 191 -4.82 18.23 -9.33
C ARG A 191 -3.88 18.78 -8.25
N PHE A 192 -4.32 18.78 -7.00
CA PHE A 192 -3.58 19.34 -5.87
C PHE A 192 -2.91 18.28 -5.00
N SER A 193 -2.61 17.10 -5.57
CA SER A 193 -1.99 16.00 -4.83
C SER A 193 -0.79 16.46 -3.99
N LYS A 194 0.12 17.24 -4.57
CA LYS A 194 1.34 17.77 -3.92
C LYS A 194 1.08 18.70 -2.74
N GLU A 195 -0.05 19.42 -2.73
CA GLU A 195 -0.41 20.37 -1.68
C GLU A 195 -1.23 19.71 -0.57
N ILE A 196 -2.10 18.77 -0.94
CA ILE A 196 -2.98 18.02 -0.04
C ILE A 196 -2.18 16.97 0.74
N PHE A 197 -1.26 16.26 0.07
CA PHE A 197 -0.52 15.16 0.70
C PHE A 197 0.91 15.56 1.08
N LYS A 198 1.41 14.99 2.18
CA LYS A 198 2.80 15.17 2.62
C LYS A 198 3.71 14.26 1.79
N PHE A 199 4.40 14.83 0.82
CA PHE A 199 5.48 14.16 0.10
C PHE A 199 6.80 14.38 0.84
N VAL A 200 7.36 13.29 1.36
CA VAL A 200 8.74 13.28 1.86
C VAL A 200 9.66 13.23 0.64
N PRO A 201 10.57 14.21 0.44
CA PRO A 201 11.55 14.19 -0.64
C PRO A 201 12.36 12.89 -0.63
N GLU A 202 12.68 12.31 -1.80
CA GLU A 202 13.40 11.02 -1.87
C GLU A 202 14.72 10.99 -1.12
N LYS A 203 15.38 12.14 -0.95
CA LYS A 203 16.61 12.28 -0.17
C LYS A 203 16.45 11.89 1.30
N GLU A 204 15.27 12.09 1.89
CA GLU A 204 14.98 11.76 3.29
C GLU A 204 14.53 10.30 3.46
N LYS A 205 13.90 9.70 2.44
CA LYS A 205 13.54 8.26 2.45
C LYS A 205 14.78 7.36 2.54
N ASN A 206 15.87 7.75 1.90
CA ASN A 206 17.14 7.02 1.98
C ASN A 206 17.75 7.09 3.39
N HIS A 207 17.63 8.23 4.09
CA HIS A 207 18.09 8.35 5.47
C HIS A 207 17.26 7.48 6.42
N ILE A 208 15.93 7.59 6.37
CA ILE A 208 15.02 6.81 7.22
C ILE A 208 15.16 5.30 6.93
N GLY A 209 15.32 4.91 5.67
CA GLY A 209 15.56 3.53 5.27
C GLY A 209 16.90 2.99 5.76
N LEU A 210 17.97 3.79 5.70
CA LEU A 210 19.26 3.42 6.30
C LEU A 210 19.17 3.33 7.82
N ASP A 211 18.48 4.25 8.49
CA ASP A 211 18.34 4.27 9.95
C ASP A 211 17.55 3.05 10.45
N LEU A 212 16.44 2.71 9.80
CA LEU A 212 15.67 1.50 10.07
C LEU A 212 16.48 0.22 9.80
N LEU A 213 17.24 0.16 8.70
CA LEU A 213 18.13 -0.96 8.41
C LEU A 213 19.25 -1.07 9.44
N ASN A 214 19.77 0.05 9.93
CA ASN A 214 20.79 0.09 10.96
C ASN A 214 20.23 -0.37 12.32
N ASP A 215 19.00 0.01 12.67
CA ASP A 215 18.32 -0.42 13.89
C ASP A 215 17.96 -1.92 13.86
N VAL A 216 17.56 -2.44 12.69
CA VAL A 216 17.35 -3.88 12.49
C VAL A 216 18.67 -4.64 12.58
N LYS A 217 19.74 -4.16 11.94
CA LYS A 217 21.09 -4.76 12.05
C LYS A 217 21.61 -4.73 13.47
N LYS A 218 21.39 -3.63 14.19
CA LYS A 218 21.75 -3.51 15.61
C LYS A 218 21.01 -4.55 16.43
N SER A 219 19.70 -4.69 16.25
CA SER A 219 18.86 -5.67 16.96
C SER A 219 19.19 -7.13 16.64
N LEU A 220 19.62 -7.42 15.40
CA LEU A 220 20.11 -8.75 15.00
C LEU A 220 21.48 -9.06 15.62
N ASN A 221 22.38 -8.08 15.67
CA ASN A 221 23.69 -8.24 16.30
C ASN A 221 23.56 -8.43 17.82
N THR A 222 22.64 -7.73 18.50
CA THR A 222 22.39 -7.96 19.94
C THR A 222 21.83 -9.36 20.22
N LYS A 223 21.06 -9.94 19.28
CA LYS A 223 20.58 -11.32 19.41
C LYS A 223 21.70 -12.34 19.17
N GLN A 224 22.62 -12.07 18.24
CA GLN A 224 23.76 -12.96 17.99
C GLN A 224 24.74 -12.96 19.17
N THR A 225 25.06 -11.80 19.75
CA THR A 225 25.91 -11.73 20.96
C THR A 225 25.29 -12.43 22.16
N ASN A 226 23.96 -12.39 22.32
CA ASN A 226 23.30 -13.10 23.41
C ASN A 226 23.26 -14.63 23.20
N ILE A 227 23.22 -15.10 21.94
CA ILE A 227 23.31 -16.54 21.62
C ILE A 227 24.74 -17.05 21.86
N ASP A 228 25.75 -16.26 21.47
CA ASP A 228 27.15 -16.63 21.65
C ASP A 228 27.58 -16.57 23.14
N GLU A 229 27.02 -15.65 23.94
CA GLU A 229 27.22 -15.59 25.40
C GLU A 229 26.52 -16.75 26.14
N ASP A 230 25.30 -17.12 25.73
CA ASP A 230 24.60 -18.29 26.31
C ASP A 230 25.32 -19.61 25.96
N GLU A 231 25.91 -19.74 24.77
CA GLU A 231 26.73 -20.92 24.40
C GLU A 231 28.07 -20.98 25.17
N MET A 232 28.69 -19.83 25.46
CA MET A 232 29.89 -19.75 26.30
C MET A 232 29.62 -20.12 27.77
N ASP A 233 28.50 -19.67 28.34
CA ASP A 233 28.13 -19.96 29.74
C ASP A 233 27.73 -21.45 29.93
N ILE A 234 27.15 -22.08 28.90
CA ILE A 234 26.91 -23.54 28.89
C ILE A 234 28.24 -24.32 28.81
N HIS A 235 29.24 -23.81 28.08
CA HIS A 235 30.53 -24.48 27.97
C HIS A 235 31.37 -24.36 29.25
N GLU A 236 31.37 -23.20 29.92
CA GLU A 236 32.07 -23.01 31.20
C GLU A 236 31.45 -23.84 32.34
N ARG A 237 30.12 -23.93 32.44
CA ARG A 237 29.46 -24.78 33.47
C ARG A 237 29.73 -26.28 33.29
N ASN A 238 30.01 -26.73 32.07
CA ASN A 238 30.36 -28.13 31.80
C ASN A 238 31.82 -28.46 32.15
N ILE A 239 32.74 -27.49 32.05
CA ILE A 239 34.16 -27.68 32.41
C ILE A 239 34.34 -27.80 33.93
N ASP A 240 33.56 -27.05 34.72
CA ASP A 240 33.62 -27.12 36.19
C ASP A 240 33.07 -28.43 36.78
N ASN A 241 32.11 -29.07 36.10
CA ASN A 241 31.59 -30.38 36.50
C ASN A 241 32.58 -31.53 36.25
N TYR A 242 33.48 -31.42 35.27
CA TYR A 242 34.51 -32.43 35.03
C TYR A 242 35.68 -32.34 36.02
N LYS A 243 36.00 -31.15 36.54
CA LYS A 243 37.08 -30.98 37.55
C LYS A 243 36.66 -31.40 38.96
N LYS A 244 35.38 -31.38 39.31
CA LYS A 244 34.89 -31.82 40.63
C LYS A 244 34.81 -33.35 40.80
N ASN A 245 34.81 -34.12 39.72
CA ASN A 245 34.69 -35.59 39.76
C ASN A 245 36.03 -36.35 39.66
N SER A 246 37.18 -35.66 39.55
CA SER A 246 38.49 -36.30 39.44
C SER A 246 39.33 -36.33 40.74
N THR A 247 38.79 -35.90 41.88
CA THR A 247 39.49 -35.94 43.18
C THR A 247 38.65 -36.66 44.24
N SER A 248 38.43 -37.96 44.08
CA SER A 248 37.97 -38.84 45.17
C SER A 248 38.07 -40.34 44.82
N PHE A 249 39.27 -40.85 44.51
CA PHE A 249 39.52 -42.29 44.60
C PHE A 249 40.96 -42.61 45.05
N SER A 250 41.15 -42.73 46.36
CA SER A 250 42.14 -43.66 46.92
C SER A 250 41.75 -43.99 48.37
N THR A 251 41.17 -45.17 48.60
CA THR A 251 41.61 -46.15 49.62
C THR A 251 40.77 -47.43 49.42
N ILE A 252 41.43 -48.51 49.03
CA ILE A 252 40.90 -49.88 48.99
C ILE A 252 41.23 -50.53 50.33
N PRO A 253 40.30 -51.24 51.01
CA PRO A 253 40.67 -52.24 52.00
C PRO A 253 40.68 -53.64 51.37
N GLN A 254 41.79 -54.36 51.50
CA GLN A 254 41.84 -55.81 51.33
C GLN A 254 41.76 -56.49 52.71
N LEU A 255 40.88 -57.51 52.76
CA LEU A 255 40.75 -58.63 53.71
C LEU A 255 40.35 -58.34 55.16
#